data_AF-A0A917JQX7-F1
#
_entry.id   AF-A0A917JQX7-F1
#
_cell.length_a   1.000
_cell.length_b   1.000
_cell.length_c   1.000
_cell.angle_alpha   90.00
_cell.angle_beta   90.00
_cell.angle_gamma   90.00
#
_symmetry.space_group_name_H-M   'P 1'
#
loop_
_entity.id
_entity.type
_entity.pdbx_description
1 polymer ?
#
loop_
_entity_poly.entity_id
_entity_poly.type
_entity_poly.pdbx_seq_one_letter_code
_entity_poly.pdbx_strand_id
1 'polypeptide(L)'
;MNVQSRYRITARISEYKVPPVDDVLVLGKSAPIGFTAMKRAIGLLIAQPYDHIKIDDEIIGDLLIRKNILRRLKKEAIINFIIMHIKPLMGENEILHLSLESETQIEVSEL
;
A
#
# COMPACT_ATOMS: atom_id res chain seq x y z
N MET A 1 -46.24 9.46 -39.76
CA MET A 1 -44.85 8.98 -39.96
C MET A 1 -44.14 9.08 -38.62
N ASN A 2 -43.63 7.97 -38.09
CA ASN A 2 -42.89 7.99 -36.82
C ASN A 2 -41.49 7.42 -37.09
N VAL A 3 -40.47 8.28 -37.08
CA VAL A 3 -39.07 7.84 -37.11
C VAL A 3 -38.66 7.62 -35.67
N GLN A 4 -38.50 6.35 -35.28
CA GLN A 4 -37.87 6.00 -34.01
C GLN A 4 -36.42 5.62 -34.27
N SER A 5 -35.48 6.48 -33.89
CA SER A 5 -34.08 6.10 -33.77
C SER A 5 -33.93 5.15 -32.59
N ARG A 6 -33.67 3.87 -32.87
CA ARG A 6 -33.51 2.83 -31.85
C ARG A 6 -32.04 2.75 -31.45
N TYR A 7 -31.70 3.32 -30.29
CA TYR A 7 -30.39 3.15 -29.68
C TYR A 7 -30.43 2.01 -28.66
N ARG A 8 -29.45 1.12 -28.73
CA ARG A 8 -29.26 0.05 -27.75
C ARG A 8 -27.97 0.32 -27.00
N ILE A 9 -28.11 0.66 -25.72
CA ILE A 9 -26.99 0.79 -24.79
C ILE A 9 -26.97 -0.48 -23.93
N THR A 10 -25.82 -1.13 -23.85
CA THR A 10 -25.60 -2.29 -22.99
C THR A 10 -24.44 -1.97 -22.06
N ALA A 11 -24.72 -1.90 -20.76
CA ALA A 11 -23.71 -1.69 -19.72
C ALA A 11 -23.52 -2.97 -18.93
N ARG A 12 -22.25 -3.33 -18.69
CA ARG A 12 -21.89 -4.38 -17.75
C ARG A 12 -21.32 -3.71 -16.51
N ILE A 13 -22.01 -3.88 -15.40
CA ILE A 13 -21.65 -3.30 -14.12
C ILE A 13 -20.93 -4.38 -13.32
N SER A 14 -19.74 -4.06 -12.85
CA SER A 14 -18.97 -4.84 -11.90
C SER A 14 -18.54 -3.92 -10.76
N GLU A 15 -18.41 -4.49 -9.57
CA GLU A 15 -17.96 -3.76 -8.39
C GLU A 15 -16.52 -3.25 -8.59
N TYR A 16 -16.28 -1.99 -8.24
CA TYR A 16 -14.95 -1.38 -8.31
C TYR A 16 -14.08 -1.95 -7.18
N LYS A 17 -13.13 -2.82 -7.53
CA LYS A 17 -12.09 -3.27 -6.60
C LYS A 17 -10.98 -2.22 -6.56
N VAL A 18 -11.14 -1.22 -5.70
CA VAL A 18 -10.00 -0.43 -5.23
C VAL A 18 -8.94 -1.42 -4.75
N PRO A 19 -7.68 -1.42 -5.24
CA PRO A 19 -6.68 -2.22 -4.55
C PRO A 19 -6.49 -1.59 -3.18
N PRO A 20 -6.77 -2.31 -2.07
CA PRO A 20 -6.35 -1.82 -0.78
C PRO A 20 -4.83 -1.80 -0.81
N VAL A 21 -4.25 -0.72 -0.32
CA VAL A 21 -2.84 -0.75 0.05
C VAL A 21 -2.74 -1.72 1.23
N ASP A 22 -2.36 -2.97 0.97
CA ASP A 22 -2.55 -4.04 1.95
C ASP A 22 -1.76 -3.78 3.23
N ASP A 23 -0.43 -3.69 3.10
CA ASP A 23 0.46 -3.74 4.26
C ASP A 23 1.50 -2.62 4.24
N VAL A 24 2.27 -2.49 3.15
CA VAL A 24 3.30 -1.45 3.02
C VAL A 24 3.29 -0.82 1.63
N LEU A 25 3.42 0.51 1.58
CA LEU A 25 3.94 1.21 0.40
C LEU A 25 5.35 1.70 0.66
N VAL A 26 6.21 1.46 -0.32
CA VAL A 26 7.58 1.98 -0.38
C VAL A 26 7.59 3.05 -1.47
N LEU A 27 7.81 4.31 -1.08
CA LEU A 27 7.89 5.42 -2.01
C LEU A 27 9.35 5.75 -2.25
N GLY A 28 9.73 5.78 -3.52
CA GLY A 28 11.02 6.28 -3.94
C GLY A 28 11.17 7.76 -3.59
N LYS A 29 12.39 8.20 -3.33
CA LYS A 29 12.73 9.57 -2.95
C LYS A 29 12.32 10.59 -4.02
N SER A 30 12.31 10.17 -5.27
CA SER A 30 11.93 10.94 -6.46
C SER A 30 10.59 10.46 -7.05
N ALA A 31 9.78 9.70 -6.30
CA ALA A 31 8.50 9.19 -6.77
C ALA A 31 7.58 10.33 -7.27
N PRO A 32 6.81 10.10 -8.34
CA PRO A 32 5.96 11.13 -8.96
C PRO A 32 4.84 11.63 -8.03
N ILE A 33 4.52 10.86 -6.99
CA ILE A 33 3.54 11.21 -5.97
C ILE A 33 4.20 11.02 -4.61
N GLY A 34 4.41 12.13 -3.90
CA GLY A 34 4.97 12.10 -2.54
C GLY A 34 3.95 11.65 -1.49
N PHE A 35 4.44 11.42 -0.27
CA PHE A 35 3.66 10.95 0.88
C PHE A 35 2.33 11.70 1.10
N THR A 36 2.34 13.04 1.06
CA THR A 36 1.12 13.82 1.39
C THR A 36 -0.03 13.54 0.43
N ALA A 37 0.26 13.46 -0.87
CA ALA A 37 -0.75 13.15 -1.88
C ALA A 37 -1.20 11.69 -1.78
N MET A 38 -0.25 10.77 -1.57
CA MET A 38 -0.55 9.35 -1.40
C MET A 38 -1.43 9.09 -0.17
N LYS A 39 -1.11 9.69 0.99
CA LYS A 39 -1.91 9.60 2.21
C LYS A 39 -3.34 10.09 2.00
N ARG A 40 -3.54 11.19 1.27
CA ARG A 40 -4.88 11.70 0.94
C ARG A 40 -5.64 10.72 0.06
N ALA A 41 -5.01 10.22 -1.01
CA ALA A 41 -5.62 9.25 -1.91
C ALA A 41 -6.07 7.99 -1.16
N ILE A 42 -5.19 7.41 -0.33
CA ILE A 42 -5.50 6.23 0.47
C ILE A 42 -6.58 6.53 1.51
N GLY A 43 -6.53 7.70 2.17
CA GLY A 43 -7.52 8.11 3.16
C GLY A 43 -8.94 8.27 2.60
N LEU A 44 -9.10 8.49 1.29
CA LEU A 44 -10.41 8.48 0.62
C LEU A 44 -10.94 7.06 0.39
N LEU A 45 -10.04 6.07 0.36
CA LEU A 45 -10.33 4.70 -0.06
C LEU A 45 -10.43 3.74 1.12
N ILE A 46 -9.71 4.02 2.21
CA ILE A 46 -9.56 3.10 3.34
C ILE A 46 -9.63 3.91 4.64
N ALA A 47 -10.49 3.50 5.57
CA ALA A 47 -10.63 4.13 6.88
C ALA A 47 -9.46 3.82 7.84
N GLN A 48 -8.51 2.97 7.42
CA GLN A 48 -7.48 2.46 8.32
C GLN A 48 -6.21 3.33 8.33
N PRO A 49 -5.63 3.57 9.52
CA PRO A 49 -4.45 4.40 9.65
C PRO A 49 -3.18 3.69 9.19
N TYR A 50 -2.35 4.43 8.46
CA TYR A 50 -0.96 4.09 8.17
C TYR A 50 -0.04 4.92 9.08
N ASP A 51 1.05 4.31 9.49
CA ASP A 51 2.19 5.02 10.04
C ASP A 51 3.12 5.43 8.90
N HIS A 52 3.53 6.68 8.97
CA HIS A 52 4.51 7.26 8.06
C HIS A 52 5.90 7.15 8.66
N ILE A 53 6.82 6.61 7.89
CA ILE A 53 8.22 6.49 8.26
C ILE A 53 9.02 7.15 7.17
N LYS A 54 9.66 8.28 7.50
CA LYS A 54 10.64 8.89 6.62
C LYS A 54 11.93 8.09 6.69
N ILE A 55 12.49 7.76 5.53
CA ILE A 55 13.75 7.05 5.41
C ILE A 55 14.80 8.04 4.89
N ASP A 56 15.97 8.04 5.52
CA ASP A 56 17.13 8.77 5.03
C ASP A 56 17.98 7.80 4.20
N ASP A 57 17.62 7.67 2.93
CA ASP A 57 18.29 6.78 1.96
C ASP A 57 18.36 7.49 0.59
N GLU A 58 19.19 6.96 -0.31
CA GLU A 58 19.36 7.51 -1.66
C GLU A 58 18.19 7.15 -2.58
N ILE A 59 17.56 5.99 -2.38
CA ILE A 59 16.49 5.47 -3.23
C ILE A 59 15.13 5.62 -2.56
N ILE A 60 15.01 5.27 -1.28
CA ILE A 60 13.72 5.28 -0.56
C ILE A 60 13.55 6.60 0.21
N GLY A 61 12.41 7.26 0.03
CA GLY A 61 12.06 8.48 0.76
C GLY A 61 11.10 8.23 1.92
N ASP A 62 10.01 7.52 1.66
CA ASP A 62 8.93 7.35 2.61
C ASP A 62 8.38 5.92 2.59
N LEU A 63 8.02 5.40 3.77
CA LEU A 63 7.22 4.20 3.93
C LEU A 63 5.86 4.57 4.52
N LEU A 64 4.80 3.95 3.98
CA LEU A 64 3.50 3.92 4.62
C LEU A 64 3.25 2.49 5.06
N ILE A 65 3.24 2.23 6.36
CA ILE A 65 3.02 0.89 6.92
C ILE A 65 1.69 0.86 7.64
N ARG A 66 0.83 -0.11 7.33
CA ARG A 66 -0.45 -0.26 8.01
C ARG A 66 -0.23 -0.59 9.48
N LYS A 67 -0.93 0.12 10.38
CA LYS A 67 -0.74 -0.06 11.84
C LYS A 67 -0.93 -1.48 12.33
N ASN A 68 -1.75 -2.29 11.67
CA ASN A 68 -2.00 -3.68 12.07
C ASN A 68 -0.76 -4.57 11.91
N ILE A 69 0.10 -4.29 10.91
CA ILE A 69 1.36 -4.99 10.73
C ILE A 69 2.32 -4.65 11.87
N LEU A 70 2.38 -3.38 12.26
CA LEU A 70 3.22 -2.90 13.36
C LEU A 70 2.79 -3.45 14.74
N ARG A 71 1.58 -4.02 14.86
CA ARG A 71 1.16 -4.74 16.07
C ARG A 71 1.74 -6.15 16.18
N ARG A 72 2.12 -6.76 15.05
CA ARG A 72 2.62 -8.14 14.96
C ARG A 72 4.12 -8.21 14.77
N LEU A 73 4.66 -7.27 14.01
CA LEU A 73 6.07 -7.20 13.64
C LEU A 73 6.68 -5.90 14.15
N LYS A 74 7.93 -5.99 14.64
CA LYS A 74 8.68 -4.80 15.05
C LYS A 74 8.92 -3.91 13.84
N LYS A 75 8.70 -2.61 14.00
CA LYS A 75 8.89 -1.59 12.97
C LYS A 75 10.27 -1.68 12.33
N GLU A 76 11.31 -1.80 13.14
CA GLU A 76 12.71 -1.84 12.71
C GLU A 76 13.00 -3.09 11.87
N ALA A 77 12.37 -4.22 12.19
CA ALA A 77 12.54 -5.45 11.41
C ALA A 77 11.97 -5.29 10.00
N ILE A 78 10.82 -4.62 9.86
CA ILE A 78 10.21 -4.34 8.55
C ILE A 78 11.08 -3.35 7.76
N ILE A 79 11.56 -2.27 8.40
CA ILE A 79 12.44 -1.30 7.74
C ILE A 79 13.72 -1.98 7.24
N ASN A 80 14.38 -2.79 8.08
CA ASN A 80 15.59 -3.51 7.70
C ASN A 80 15.35 -4.49 6.56
N PHE A 81 14.23 -5.21 6.58
CA PHE A 81 13.83 -6.09 5.49
C PHE A 81 13.67 -5.32 4.17
N ILE A 82 12.99 -4.17 4.20
CA ILE A 82 12.78 -3.33 3.03
C ILE A 82 14.11 -2.79 2.50
N ILE A 83 14.98 -2.25 3.36
CA ILE A 83 16.28 -1.70 2.95
C ILE A 83 17.20 -2.80 2.39
N MET A 84 17.20 -3.99 2.98
CA MET A 84 18.12 -5.07 2.60
C MET A 84 17.66 -5.84 1.36
N HIS A 85 16.34 -6.07 1.21
CA HIS A 85 15.82 -7.00 0.20
C HIS A 85 14.96 -6.32 -0.86
N ILE A 86 14.29 -5.20 -0.54
CA ILE A 86 13.38 -4.54 -1.48
C ILE A 86 14.07 -3.38 -2.20
N LYS A 87 14.85 -2.55 -1.49
CA LYS A 87 15.58 -1.41 -2.08
C LYS A 87 16.41 -1.80 -3.33
N PRO A 88 17.18 -2.92 -3.34
CA PRO A 88 17.99 -3.27 -4.52
C PRO A 88 17.16 -3.57 -5.77
N LEU A 89 15.86 -3.80 -5.62
CA LEU A 89 14.92 -4.10 -6.71
C LEU A 89 14.11 -2.88 -7.13
N MET A 90 14.40 -1.70 -6.57
CA MET A 90 13.59 -0.49 -6.70
C MET A 90 14.41 0.67 -7.27
N GLY A 91 13.80 1.45 -8.17
CA GLY A 91 14.29 2.76 -8.59
C GLY A 91 13.75 3.91 -7.75
N GLU A 92 14.50 5.02 -7.66
CA GLU A 92 14.10 6.20 -6.86
C GLU A 92 12.81 6.89 -7.31
N ASN A 93 12.34 6.64 -8.55
CA ASN A 93 11.12 7.21 -9.11
C ASN A 93 9.90 6.28 -8.97
N GLU A 94 10.07 5.11 -8.34
CA GLU A 94 9.03 4.08 -8.26
C GLU A 94 8.21 4.18 -6.97
N ILE A 95 7.04 3.54 -7.00
CA ILE A 95 6.23 3.29 -5.81
C ILE A 95 5.94 1.80 -5.81
N LEU A 96 6.43 1.09 -4.80
CA LEU A 96 6.19 -0.34 -4.65
C LEU A 96 5.10 -0.57 -3.62
N HIS A 97 4.21 -1.51 -3.92
CA HIS A 97 3.26 -2.08 -2.97
C HIS A 97 3.78 -3.45 -2.52
N LEU A 98 3.78 -3.67 -1.22
CA LEU A 98 4.14 -4.93 -0.60
C LEU A 98 2.94 -5.46 0.19
N SER A 99 2.65 -6.74 -0.01
CA SER A 99 1.76 -7.54 0.83
C SER A 99 2.64 -8.46 1.68
N LEU A 100 2.44 -8.44 3.00
CA LEU A 100 3.24 -9.16 3.98
C LEU A 100 2.36 -10.20 4.69
N GLU A 101 2.56 -11.46 4.37
CA GLU A 101 1.93 -12.57 5.08
C GLU A 101 2.80 -12.97 6.28
N SER A 102 2.26 -12.86 7.50
CA SER A 102 2.94 -13.26 8.72
C SER A 102 2.07 -14.23 9.53
N GLU A 103 2.60 -15.41 9.83
CA GLU A 103 2.01 -16.37 10.77
C GLU A 103 2.70 -16.23 12.14
N THR A 104 1.94 -16.33 13.23
CA THR A 104 2.48 -16.26 14.59
C THR A 104 1.97 -17.45 15.38
N GLN A 105 2.89 -18.34 15.76
CA GLN A 105 2.61 -19.45 16.65
C GLN A 105 2.88 -19.02 18.09
N ILE A 106 1.88 -19.14 18.95
CA ILE A 106 1.99 -18.88 20.39
C ILE A 106 1.85 -20.23 21.09
N GLU A 107 2.91 -20.65 21.78
CA GLU A 107 2.89 -21.83 22.64
C GLU A 107 2.80 -21.35 24.08
N VAL A 108 1.71 -21.69 24.76
CA VAL A 108 1.46 -21.29 26.15
C VAL A 108 1.67 -22.52 27.03
N SER A 109 2.80 -22.57 27.72
CA SER A 109 3.10 -23.62 28.70
C SER A 109 2.58 -23.18 30.07
N GLU A 110 1.34 -23.57 30.37
CA GLU A 110 0.62 -23.57 31.66
C GLU A 110 0.55 -22.25 32.47
N LEU A 111 -0.66 -21.92 32.95
CA LEU A 111 -0.94 -20.86 33.93
C LEU A 111 -0.56 -21.30 35.35
#